data_AF-A0A832EV69-F1
#
_entry.id   AF-A0A832EV69-F1
#
_cell.length_a   1.000
_cell.length_b   1.000
_cell.length_c   1.000
_cell.angle_alpha   90.00
_cell.angle_beta   90.00
_cell.angle_gamma   90.00
#
_symmetry.space_group_name_H-M   'P 1'
#
loop_
_entity.id
_entity.type
_entity.pdbx_description
1 polymer ?
#
loop_
_entity_poly.entity_id
_entity_poly.type
_entity_poly.pdbx_seq_one_letter_code
_entity_poly.pdbx_strand_id
1 'polypeptide(L)'
;MTDLKPLYTAILEGDAPTAKAVTQKAIDEGIDPQVLLNEYMIPAMDEVGRLFEANEYFVPELLIAARAMKGALEIIKPILVGTGAKPVGRVVIGTVRGDLHDIGKNLVAAMLEGGGFEVIDLGVDVSPERFVQTVQEKNAQIVAVSALLTTTMPGMKTTIEALKEAGIRDKVKVMIGGAPVTQRYADEIGADGFSDNASGAVRVARELVAA
;
A
#
# COMPACT_ATOMS: atom_id res chain seq x y z
N MET A 1 -28.50 11.07 -12.22
CA MET A 1 -27.29 10.62 -11.50
C MET A 1 -26.21 10.44 -12.53
N THR A 2 -25.03 11.00 -12.26
CA THR A 2 -23.85 10.84 -13.09
C THR A 2 -23.49 9.36 -13.15
N ASP A 3 -23.26 8.84 -14.35
CA ASP A 3 -22.74 7.47 -14.47
C ASP A 3 -21.28 7.48 -14.02
N LEU A 4 -21.01 6.81 -12.90
CA LEU A 4 -19.68 6.70 -12.29
C LEU A 4 -18.98 5.38 -12.65
N LYS A 5 -19.65 4.48 -13.39
CA LYS A 5 -19.00 3.28 -13.96
C LYS A 5 -17.75 3.61 -14.79
N PRO A 6 -17.71 4.72 -15.56
CA PRO A 6 -16.49 5.12 -16.26
C PRO A 6 -15.29 5.35 -15.34
N LEU A 7 -15.47 5.77 -14.08
CA LEU A 7 -14.36 5.90 -13.13
C LEU A 7 -13.77 4.54 -12.77
N TYR A 8 -14.63 3.57 -12.47
CA TYR A 8 -14.23 2.19 -12.22
C TYR A 8 -13.45 1.61 -13.41
N THR A 9 -14.02 1.70 -14.61
CA THR A 9 -13.40 1.17 -15.84
C THR A 9 -12.08 1.87 -16.14
N ALA A 10 -12.00 3.19 -16.00
CA ALA A 10 -10.77 3.93 -16.25
C ALA A 10 -9.64 3.53 -15.28
N ILE A 11 -9.95 3.25 -14.02
CA ILE A 11 -8.95 2.73 -13.07
C ILE A 11 -8.54 1.31 -13.43
N LEU A 12 -9.51 0.44 -13.71
CA LEU A 12 -9.27 -0.95 -14.09
C LEU A 12 -8.34 -1.05 -15.31
N GLU A 13 -8.60 -0.24 -16.33
CA GLU A 13 -7.84 -0.21 -17.60
C GLU A 13 -6.58 0.67 -17.53
N GLY A 14 -6.34 1.38 -16.42
CA GLY A 14 -5.18 2.26 -16.25
C GLY A 14 -5.23 3.58 -17.05
N ASP A 15 -6.42 4.02 -17.46
CA ASP A 15 -6.65 5.31 -18.13
C ASP A 15 -6.69 6.47 -17.13
N ALA A 16 -5.50 6.95 -16.76
CA ALA A 16 -5.35 8.07 -15.82
C ALA A 16 -6.00 9.38 -16.29
N PRO A 17 -5.90 9.82 -17.57
CA PRO A 17 -6.63 10.97 -18.07
C PRO A 17 -8.14 10.88 -17.84
N THR A 18 -8.76 9.75 -18.20
CA THR A 18 -10.21 9.56 -18.03
C THR A 18 -10.59 9.48 -16.55
N ALA A 19 -9.82 8.76 -15.73
CA ALA A 19 -10.07 8.68 -14.29
C ALA A 19 -10.08 10.07 -13.63
N LYS A 20 -9.10 10.94 -13.98
CA LYS A 20 -9.05 12.33 -13.50
C LYS A 20 -10.26 13.14 -13.96
N ALA A 21 -10.60 13.06 -15.25
CA ALA A 21 -11.70 13.84 -15.82
C ALA A 21 -13.06 13.46 -15.20
N VAL A 22 -13.35 12.15 -15.05
CA VAL A 22 -14.59 11.66 -14.44
C VAL A 22 -14.65 12.03 -12.97
N THR A 23 -13.53 11.89 -12.23
CA THR A 23 -13.44 12.29 -10.82
C THR A 23 -13.74 13.77 -10.64
N GLN A 24 -13.09 14.64 -11.42
CA GLN A 24 -13.31 16.09 -11.32
C GLN A 24 -14.77 16.45 -11.57
N LYS A 25 -15.36 15.90 -12.64
CA LYS A 25 -16.76 16.13 -12.98
C LYS A 25 -17.70 15.71 -11.85
N ALA A 26 -17.46 14.54 -11.25
CA ALA A 26 -18.26 14.04 -10.14
C ALA A 26 -18.19 14.98 -8.92
N ILE A 27 -17.00 15.49 -8.60
CA ILE A 27 -16.82 16.48 -7.53
C ILE A 27 -17.55 17.78 -7.85
N ASP A 28 -17.46 18.28 -9.08
CA ASP A 28 -18.14 19.51 -9.51
C ASP A 28 -19.68 19.38 -9.43
N GLU A 29 -20.21 18.16 -9.59
CA GLU A 29 -21.62 17.83 -9.46
C GLU A 29 -22.06 17.58 -8.00
N GLY A 30 -21.14 17.73 -7.03
CA GLY A 30 -21.41 17.62 -5.60
C GLY A 30 -21.48 16.20 -5.07
N ILE A 31 -20.91 15.23 -5.79
CA ILE A 31 -20.82 13.84 -5.34
C ILE A 31 -19.80 13.75 -4.19
N ASP A 32 -20.16 13.03 -3.13
CA ASP A 32 -19.29 12.82 -1.99
C ASP A 32 -18.00 12.09 -2.41
N PRO A 33 -16.80 12.66 -2.17
CA PRO A 33 -15.55 12.00 -2.50
C PRO A 33 -15.36 10.65 -1.80
N GLN A 34 -15.99 10.41 -0.64
CA GLN A 34 -15.96 9.09 0.00
C GLN A 34 -16.72 8.04 -0.79
N VAL A 35 -17.82 8.41 -1.46
CA VAL A 35 -18.58 7.50 -2.33
C VAL A 35 -17.73 7.11 -3.53
N LEU A 36 -17.06 8.08 -4.17
CA LEU A 36 -16.13 7.79 -5.27
C LEU A 36 -15.04 6.79 -4.84
N LEU A 37 -14.42 7.06 -3.68
CA LEU A 37 -13.35 6.23 -3.16
C LEU A 37 -13.82 4.80 -2.84
N ASN A 38 -14.89 4.67 -2.06
CA ASN A 38 -15.30 3.39 -1.49
C ASN A 38 -16.10 2.51 -2.46
N GLU A 39 -16.92 3.09 -3.34
CA GLU A 39 -17.82 2.34 -4.20
C GLU A 39 -17.26 2.09 -5.62
N TYR A 40 -16.26 2.85 -6.06
CA TYR A 40 -15.74 2.75 -7.43
C TYR A 40 -14.23 2.55 -7.48
N MET A 41 -13.48 3.39 -6.78
CA MET A 41 -12.03 3.43 -6.91
C MET A 41 -11.35 2.23 -6.21
N ILE A 42 -11.71 1.95 -4.96
CA ILE A 42 -11.23 0.78 -4.22
C ILE A 42 -11.66 -0.53 -4.90
N PRO A 43 -12.94 -0.73 -5.26
CA PRO A 43 -13.37 -1.95 -5.96
C PRO A 43 -12.65 -2.17 -7.29
N ALA A 44 -12.33 -1.11 -8.04
CA ALA A 44 -11.55 -1.25 -9.27
C ALA A 44 -10.14 -1.79 -8.99
N MET A 45 -9.46 -1.29 -7.95
CA MET A 45 -8.15 -1.79 -7.54
C MET A 45 -8.19 -3.22 -7.00
N ASP A 46 -9.27 -3.60 -6.32
CA ASP A 46 -9.48 -4.97 -5.85
C ASP A 46 -9.64 -5.94 -7.05
N GLU A 47 -10.35 -5.52 -8.10
CA GLU A 47 -10.48 -6.29 -9.35
C GLU A 47 -9.17 -6.38 -10.12
N VAL A 48 -8.39 -5.29 -10.20
CA VAL A 48 -7.02 -5.29 -10.76
C VAL A 48 -6.16 -6.34 -10.04
N GLY A 49 -6.28 -6.41 -8.70
CA GLY A 49 -5.60 -7.41 -7.89
C GLY A 49 -6.04 -8.84 -8.21
N ARG A 50 -7.36 -9.08 -8.35
CA ARG A 50 -7.92 -10.37 -8.74
C ARG A 50 -7.46 -10.83 -10.12
N LEU A 51 -7.44 -9.92 -11.10
CA LEU A 51 -6.98 -10.20 -12.47
C LEU A 51 -5.48 -10.55 -12.50
N PHE A 52 -4.67 -9.92 -11.66
CA PHE A 52 -3.26 -10.27 -11.51
C PHE A 52 -3.09 -11.68 -10.93
N GLU A 53 -3.84 -12.02 -9.88
CA GLU A 53 -3.83 -13.38 -9.30
C GLU A 53 -4.33 -14.45 -10.29
N ALA A 54 -5.25 -14.09 -11.18
CA ALA A 54 -5.75 -14.96 -12.25
C ALA A 54 -4.78 -15.10 -13.44
N ASN A 55 -3.61 -14.43 -13.42
CA ASN A 55 -2.67 -14.32 -14.54
C ASN A 55 -3.29 -13.68 -15.81
N GLU A 56 -4.31 -12.85 -15.64
CA GLU A 56 -4.89 -12.04 -16.72
C GLU A 56 -4.18 -10.68 -16.84
N TYR A 57 -3.77 -10.12 -15.70
CA TYR A 57 -2.94 -8.90 -15.62
C TYR A 57 -1.51 -9.25 -15.20
N PHE A 58 -0.57 -8.42 -15.64
CA PHE A 58 0.83 -8.49 -15.24
C PHE A 58 1.24 -7.19 -14.55
N VAL A 59 2.53 -7.09 -14.22
CA VAL A 59 3.10 -5.91 -13.54
C VAL A 59 2.83 -4.58 -14.29
N PRO A 60 2.92 -4.50 -15.63
CA PRO A 60 2.58 -3.27 -16.35
C PRO A 60 1.16 -2.79 -16.07
N GLU A 61 0.17 -3.70 -16.10
CA GLU A 61 -1.24 -3.40 -15.85
C GLU A 61 -1.47 -2.90 -14.41
N LEU A 62 -0.84 -3.55 -13.42
CA LEU A 62 -0.87 -3.09 -12.03
C LEU A 62 -0.37 -1.65 -11.89
N LEU A 63 0.73 -1.32 -12.57
CA LEU A 63 1.37 -0.01 -12.47
C LEU A 63 0.54 1.09 -13.13
N ILE A 64 -0.08 0.83 -14.28
CA ILE A 64 -0.94 1.82 -14.95
C ILE A 64 -2.24 2.03 -14.18
N ALA A 65 -2.83 0.97 -13.63
CA ALA A 65 -4.01 1.06 -12.77
C ALA A 65 -3.74 1.87 -11.49
N ALA A 66 -2.63 1.57 -10.80
CA ALA A 66 -2.20 2.33 -9.62
C ALA A 66 -1.95 3.82 -9.95
N ARG A 67 -1.42 4.13 -11.14
CA ARG A 67 -1.26 5.52 -11.59
C ARG A 67 -2.59 6.22 -11.87
N ALA A 68 -3.54 5.53 -12.51
CA ALA A 68 -4.87 6.06 -12.75
C ALA A 68 -5.60 6.35 -11.43
N MET A 69 -5.54 5.40 -10.50
CA MET A 69 -6.05 5.53 -9.14
C MET A 69 -5.43 6.71 -8.39
N LYS A 70 -4.09 6.80 -8.39
CA LYS A 70 -3.35 7.92 -7.78
C LYS A 70 -3.78 9.26 -8.35
N GLY A 71 -3.94 9.34 -9.67
CA GLY A 71 -4.41 10.53 -10.34
C GLY A 71 -5.78 11.01 -9.89
N ALA A 72 -6.73 10.09 -9.69
CA ALA A 72 -8.04 10.40 -9.14
C ALA A 72 -7.96 10.80 -7.65
N LEU A 73 -7.12 10.09 -6.86
CA LEU A 73 -6.89 10.40 -5.44
C LEU A 73 -6.32 11.81 -5.22
N GLU A 74 -5.46 12.32 -6.11
CA GLU A 74 -4.91 13.67 -6.04
C GLU A 74 -6.00 14.75 -6.01
N ILE A 75 -7.15 14.51 -6.67
CA ILE A 75 -8.28 15.44 -6.73
C ILE A 75 -9.08 15.40 -5.43
N ILE A 76 -9.37 14.19 -4.92
CA ILE A 76 -10.27 14.04 -3.76
C ILE A 76 -9.56 14.15 -2.41
N LYS A 77 -8.27 13.87 -2.33
CA LYS A 77 -7.51 13.86 -1.07
C LYS A 77 -7.56 15.20 -0.31
N PRO A 78 -7.38 16.39 -0.95
CA PRO A 78 -7.52 17.67 -0.25
C PRO A 78 -8.92 17.89 0.34
N ILE A 79 -9.95 17.42 -0.36
CA ILE A 79 -11.35 17.54 0.04
C ILE A 79 -11.62 16.65 1.26
N LEU A 80 -11.18 15.39 1.18
CA LEU A 80 -11.28 14.41 2.26
C LEU A 80 -10.57 14.89 3.54
N VAL A 81 -9.37 15.45 3.41
CA VAL A 81 -8.65 16.03 4.56
C VAL A 81 -9.43 17.21 5.15
N GLY A 82 -10.01 18.07 4.29
CA GLY A 82 -10.85 19.18 4.72
C GLY A 82 -12.12 18.76 5.48
N THR A 83 -12.64 17.57 5.22
CA THR A 83 -13.80 16.99 5.94
C THR A 83 -13.40 16.15 7.16
N GLY A 84 -12.09 16.04 7.46
CA GLY A 84 -11.58 15.24 8.58
C GLY A 84 -11.52 13.74 8.30
N ALA A 85 -11.73 13.31 7.05
CA ALA A 85 -11.59 11.92 6.65
C ALA A 85 -10.12 11.48 6.77
N LYS A 86 -9.91 10.29 7.34
CA LYS A 86 -8.59 9.69 7.55
C LYS A 86 -8.27 8.71 6.42
N PRO A 87 -6.98 8.51 6.08
CA PRO A 87 -6.58 7.42 5.18
C PRO A 87 -6.99 6.07 5.78
N VAL A 88 -7.09 5.04 4.93
CA VAL A 88 -7.39 3.67 5.35
C VAL A 88 -6.43 3.23 6.44
N GLY A 89 -5.14 3.51 6.24
CA GLY A 89 -4.08 3.37 7.23
C GLY A 89 -2.82 4.05 6.75
N ARG A 90 -1.83 4.17 7.63
CA ARG A 90 -0.52 4.73 7.33
C ARG A 90 0.54 3.65 7.42
N VAL A 91 1.28 3.47 6.33
CA VAL A 91 2.27 2.41 6.15
C VAL A 91 3.64 3.04 6.01
N VAL A 92 4.61 2.58 6.80
CA VAL A 92 6.04 2.84 6.58
C VAL A 92 6.60 1.64 5.82
N ILE A 93 7.17 1.85 4.64
CA ILE A 93 7.72 0.78 3.81
C ILE A 93 9.20 1.02 3.54
N GLY A 94 10.01 -0.04 3.55
CA GLY A 94 11.44 0.05 3.24
C GLY A 94 12.08 -1.30 2.95
N THR A 95 13.18 -1.28 2.19
CA THR A 95 14.04 -2.45 2.02
C THR A 95 15.10 -2.45 3.12
N VAL A 96 15.32 -3.61 3.75
CA VAL A 96 16.24 -3.76 4.89
C VAL A 96 17.66 -3.26 4.59
N ARG A 97 18.37 -2.88 5.65
CA ARG A 97 19.81 -2.56 5.60
C ARG A 97 20.61 -3.65 4.87
N GLY A 98 21.51 -3.20 4.00
CA GLY A 98 22.37 -4.05 3.16
C GLY A 98 21.71 -4.58 1.90
N ASP A 99 20.43 -4.27 1.67
CA ASP A 99 19.68 -4.68 0.49
C ASP A 99 19.23 -3.45 -0.32
N LEU A 100 19.54 -3.47 -1.63
CA LEU A 100 19.31 -2.35 -2.55
C LEU A 100 18.17 -2.61 -3.53
N HIS A 101 17.48 -3.74 -3.41
CA HIS A 101 16.40 -4.09 -4.33
C HIS A 101 15.11 -3.35 -3.96
N ASP A 102 14.55 -2.62 -4.93
CA ASP A 102 13.40 -1.75 -4.71
C ASP A 102 12.20 -2.04 -5.63
N ILE A 103 12.38 -2.78 -6.73
CA ILE A 103 11.30 -2.99 -7.73
C ILE A 103 10.03 -3.55 -7.07
N GLY A 104 10.15 -4.65 -6.32
CA GLY A 104 9.00 -5.25 -5.62
C GLY A 104 8.42 -4.33 -4.54
N LYS A 105 9.28 -3.66 -3.77
CA LYS A 105 8.88 -2.67 -2.75
C LYS A 105 8.11 -1.50 -3.36
N ASN A 106 8.60 -0.94 -4.47
CA ASN A 106 7.98 0.19 -5.17
C ASN A 106 6.63 -0.21 -5.77
N LEU A 107 6.51 -1.44 -6.28
CA LEU A 107 5.22 -1.98 -6.73
C LEU A 107 4.23 -2.09 -5.58
N VAL A 108 4.63 -2.67 -4.43
CA VAL A 108 3.79 -2.74 -3.22
C VAL A 108 3.41 -1.34 -2.74
N ALA A 109 4.34 -0.40 -2.69
CA ALA A 109 4.07 0.99 -2.30
C ALA A 109 3.03 1.64 -3.21
N ALA A 110 3.17 1.52 -4.53
CA ALA A 110 2.21 2.06 -5.49
C ALA A 110 0.82 1.42 -5.35
N MET A 111 0.76 0.10 -5.11
CA MET A 111 -0.49 -0.62 -4.90
C MET A 111 -1.17 -0.23 -3.57
N LEU A 112 -0.40 -0.03 -2.49
CA LEU A 112 -0.91 0.48 -1.22
C LEU A 112 -1.46 1.91 -1.33
N GLU A 113 -0.74 2.80 -2.02
CA GLU A 113 -1.25 4.14 -2.34
C GLU A 113 -2.58 4.04 -3.11
N GLY A 114 -2.62 3.17 -4.12
CA GLY A 114 -3.84 2.87 -4.88
C GLY A 114 -4.96 2.27 -4.00
N GLY A 115 -4.61 1.53 -2.96
CA GLY A 115 -5.55 0.99 -1.97
C GLY A 115 -6.06 2.01 -0.95
N GLY A 116 -5.69 3.30 -1.07
CA GLY A 116 -6.12 4.37 -0.15
C GLY A 116 -5.29 4.48 1.12
N PHE A 117 -4.13 3.82 1.18
CA PHE A 117 -3.18 4.00 2.28
C PHE A 117 -2.34 5.27 2.09
N GLU A 118 -1.92 5.85 3.22
CA GLU A 118 -0.84 6.82 3.23
C GLU A 118 0.50 6.09 3.37
N VAL A 119 1.32 6.11 2.32
CA VAL A 119 2.60 5.39 2.30
C VAL A 119 3.76 6.35 2.56
N ILE A 120 4.61 6.00 3.52
CA ILE A 120 5.91 6.63 3.78
C ILE A 120 7.00 5.66 3.35
N ASP A 121 7.56 5.91 2.17
CA ASP A 121 8.64 5.11 1.62
C ASP A 121 10.00 5.59 2.13
N LEU A 122 10.71 4.72 2.84
CA LEU A 122 12.05 4.96 3.36
C LEU A 122 13.16 4.61 2.35
N GLY A 123 12.79 4.02 1.22
CA GLY A 123 13.72 3.60 0.18
C GLY A 123 14.37 2.25 0.48
N VAL A 124 15.67 2.18 0.24
CA VAL A 124 16.49 0.97 0.39
C VAL A 124 17.61 1.18 1.39
N ASP A 125 18.29 0.09 1.78
CA ASP A 125 19.34 0.12 2.80
C ASP A 125 18.88 0.77 4.13
N VAL A 126 17.64 0.49 4.54
CA VAL A 126 17.00 1.18 5.67
C VAL A 126 17.38 0.53 6.99
N SER A 127 17.88 1.33 7.93
CA SER A 127 18.22 0.85 9.27
C SER A 127 16.98 0.61 10.14
N PRO A 128 17.02 -0.35 11.07
CA PRO A 128 15.94 -0.59 12.04
C PRO A 128 15.51 0.68 12.80
N GLU A 129 16.48 1.51 13.19
CA GLU A 129 16.24 2.75 13.93
C GLU A 129 15.45 3.75 13.10
N ARG A 130 15.69 3.79 11.78
CA ARG A 130 14.95 4.66 10.86
C ARG A 130 13.48 4.25 10.76
N PHE A 131 13.18 2.95 10.75
CA PHE A 131 11.80 2.46 10.84
C PHE A 131 11.16 2.90 12.15
N VAL A 132 11.80 2.63 13.29
CA VAL A 132 11.31 3.00 14.63
C VAL A 132 11.00 4.50 14.72
N GLN A 133 11.94 5.34 14.31
CA GLN A 133 11.80 6.80 14.31
C GLN A 133 10.59 7.23 13.47
N THR A 134 10.48 6.71 12.25
CA THR A 134 9.42 7.10 11.32
C THR A 134 8.05 6.65 11.82
N VAL A 135 7.94 5.45 12.40
CA VAL A 135 6.70 4.95 12.99
C VAL A 135 6.21 5.91 14.09
N GLN A 136 7.11 6.38 14.95
CA GLN A 136 6.77 7.30 16.03
C GLN A 136 6.41 8.69 15.49
N GLU A 137 7.26 9.28 14.64
CA GLU A 137 7.04 10.62 14.07
C GLU A 137 5.75 10.70 13.24
N LYS A 138 5.47 9.64 12.49
CA LYS A 138 4.36 9.58 11.57
C LYS A 138 3.19 8.79 12.12
N ASN A 139 3.19 8.28 13.35
CA ASN A 139 2.08 7.48 13.89
C ASN A 139 1.59 6.41 12.89
N ALA A 140 2.52 5.65 12.31
CA ALA A 140 2.21 4.63 11.32
C ALA A 140 1.59 3.40 11.99
N GLN A 141 0.57 2.80 11.36
CA GLN A 141 -0.07 1.58 11.85
C GLN A 141 0.61 0.32 11.32
N ILE A 142 1.29 0.41 10.17
CA ILE A 142 1.97 -0.73 9.55
C ILE A 142 3.43 -0.38 9.24
N VAL A 143 4.32 -1.34 9.48
CA VAL A 143 5.67 -1.41 8.91
C VAL A 143 5.73 -2.54 7.89
N ALA A 144 5.99 -2.21 6.63
CA ALA A 144 6.19 -3.15 5.54
C ALA A 144 7.69 -3.28 5.22
N VAL A 145 8.26 -4.47 5.39
CA VAL A 145 9.69 -4.70 5.24
C VAL A 145 9.97 -5.62 4.04
N SER A 146 10.86 -5.18 3.15
CA SER A 146 11.27 -5.92 1.95
C SER A 146 12.70 -6.42 2.04
N ALA A 147 12.98 -7.62 1.53
CA ALA A 147 14.33 -8.14 1.28
C ALA A 147 14.32 -9.11 0.08
N LEU A 148 15.33 -9.04 -0.79
CA LEU A 148 15.47 -9.96 -1.93
C LEU A 148 16.57 -11.02 -1.72
N LEU A 149 17.55 -10.74 -0.87
CA LEU A 149 18.66 -11.68 -0.62
C LEU A 149 18.43 -12.47 0.67
N THR A 150 18.72 -13.78 0.64
CA THR A 150 18.66 -14.61 1.85
C THR A 150 19.63 -14.14 2.94
N THR A 151 20.73 -13.48 2.53
CA THR A 151 21.71 -12.88 3.43
C THR A 151 21.21 -11.62 4.14
N THR A 152 20.21 -10.93 3.57
CA THR A 152 19.65 -9.69 4.12
C THR A 152 18.32 -9.92 4.85
N MET A 153 17.63 -11.05 4.60
CA MET A 153 16.41 -11.46 5.32
C MET A 153 16.48 -11.30 6.85
N PRO A 154 17.58 -11.66 7.55
CA PRO A 154 17.67 -11.46 9.00
C PRO A 154 17.45 -10.01 9.45
N GLY A 155 17.68 -9.02 8.59
CA GLY A 155 17.38 -7.62 8.85
C GLY A 155 15.91 -7.33 9.15
N MET A 156 14.99 -8.16 8.66
CA MET A 156 13.56 -8.10 9.01
C MET A 156 13.35 -8.38 10.50
N LYS A 157 13.97 -9.46 11.01
CA LYS A 157 13.94 -9.80 12.44
C LYS A 157 14.58 -8.68 13.27
N THR A 158 15.73 -8.16 12.84
CA THR A 158 16.38 -7.03 13.53
C THR A 158 15.47 -5.81 13.61
N THR A 159 14.68 -5.53 12.57
CA THR A 159 13.68 -4.45 12.58
C THR A 159 12.56 -4.70 13.60
N ILE A 160 12.05 -5.94 13.66
CA ILE A 160 11.03 -6.33 14.66
C ILE A 160 11.58 -6.21 16.08
N GLU A 161 12.81 -6.66 16.33
CA GLU A 161 13.45 -6.53 17.65
C GLU A 161 13.68 -5.06 18.03
N ALA A 162 14.10 -4.20 17.10
CA ALA A 162 14.24 -2.77 17.37
C ALA A 162 12.89 -2.10 17.75
N LEU A 163 11.77 -2.51 17.13
CA LEU A 163 10.43 -2.06 17.52
C LEU A 163 10.06 -2.54 18.93
N LYS A 164 10.48 -3.73 19.34
CA LYS A 164 10.28 -4.26 20.71
C LYS A 164 11.11 -3.50 21.73
N GLU A 165 12.40 -3.29 21.45
CA GLU A 165 13.33 -2.53 22.30
C GLU A 165 12.85 -1.09 22.50
N ALA A 166 12.28 -0.48 21.46
CA ALA A 166 11.67 0.85 21.54
C ALA A 166 10.30 0.88 22.24
N GLY A 167 9.74 -0.28 22.64
CA GLY A 167 8.46 -0.38 23.34
C GLY A 167 7.24 -0.02 22.47
N ILE A 168 7.36 -0.13 21.14
CA ILE A 168 6.29 0.22 20.20
C ILE A 168 5.79 -0.96 19.36
N ARG A 169 6.38 -2.16 19.50
CA ARG A 169 5.98 -3.35 18.73
C ARG A 169 4.49 -3.66 18.82
N ASP A 170 3.87 -3.48 19.98
CA ASP A 170 2.44 -3.77 20.18
C ASP A 170 1.51 -2.70 19.60
N LYS A 171 2.05 -1.55 19.18
CA LYS A 171 1.31 -0.40 18.63
C LYS A 171 1.33 -0.36 17.11
N VAL A 172 2.08 -1.25 16.47
CA VAL A 172 2.29 -1.27 15.03
C VAL A 172 2.26 -2.70 14.52
N LYS A 173 1.65 -2.92 13.36
CA LYS A 173 1.67 -4.21 12.68
C LYS A 173 2.88 -4.30 11.76
N VAL A 174 3.54 -5.43 11.72
CA VAL A 174 4.69 -5.67 10.83
C VAL A 174 4.30 -6.68 9.77
N MET A 175 4.38 -6.30 8.51
CA MET A 175 4.26 -7.23 7.39
C MET A 175 5.57 -7.32 6.62
N ILE A 176 5.87 -8.49 6.07
CA ILE A 176 7.11 -8.74 5.33
C ILE A 176 6.84 -9.32 3.95
N GLY A 177 7.80 -9.11 3.04
CA GLY A 177 7.74 -9.67 1.69
C GLY A 177 9.08 -9.66 0.98
N GLY A 178 9.09 -10.22 -0.23
CA GLY A 178 10.28 -10.36 -1.07
C GLY A 178 10.46 -11.80 -1.57
N ALA A 179 11.18 -11.98 -2.67
CA ALA A 179 11.24 -13.27 -3.38
C ALA A 179 11.67 -14.49 -2.52
N PRO A 180 12.64 -14.39 -1.58
CA PRO A 180 13.03 -15.54 -0.76
C PRO A 180 12.17 -15.70 0.51
N VAL A 181 11.25 -14.75 0.78
CA VAL A 181 10.45 -14.73 2.01
C VAL A 181 9.28 -15.70 1.87
N THR A 182 8.92 -16.34 2.98
CA THR A 182 7.81 -17.29 3.05
C THR A 182 6.96 -17.02 4.27
N GLN A 183 5.71 -17.48 4.28
CA GLN A 183 4.84 -17.42 5.47
C GLN A 183 5.53 -18.03 6.70
N ARG A 184 6.18 -19.19 6.52
CA ARG A 184 6.92 -19.86 7.60
C ARG A 184 7.99 -18.96 8.22
N TYR A 185 8.71 -18.20 7.40
CA TYR A 185 9.72 -17.26 7.90
C TYR A 185 9.09 -16.07 8.63
N ALA A 186 7.95 -15.56 8.12
CA ALA A 186 7.19 -14.50 8.77
C ALA A 186 6.75 -14.91 10.18
N ASP A 187 6.20 -16.12 10.31
CA ASP A 187 5.78 -16.70 11.59
C ASP A 187 6.98 -16.87 12.54
N GLU A 188 8.11 -17.36 12.04
CA GLU A 188 9.34 -17.60 12.81
C GLU A 188 9.90 -16.31 13.44
N ILE A 189 9.85 -15.19 12.72
CA ILE A 189 10.39 -13.91 13.21
C ILE A 189 9.36 -13.06 13.95
N GLY A 190 8.10 -13.50 14.01
CA GLY A 190 7.00 -12.79 14.67
C GLY A 190 6.50 -11.57 13.90
N ALA A 191 6.47 -11.65 12.57
CA ALA A 191 5.72 -10.70 11.74
C ALA A 191 4.21 -10.99 11.86
N ASP A 192 3.39 -9.95 11.68
CA ASP A 192 1.93 -10.04 11.74
C ASP A 192 1.30 -10.41 10.38
N GLY A 193 2.06 -10.24 9.28
CA GLY A 193 1.57 -10.55 7.95
C GLY A 193 2.69 -10.85 6.94
N PHE A 194 2.32 -11.58 5.89
CA PHE A 194 3.18 -11.89 4.76
C PHE A 194 2.37 -11.87 3.47
N SER A 195 2.99 -11.42 2.38
CA SER A 195 2.48 -11.66 1.04
C SER A 195 3.62 -11.91 0.06
N ASP A 196 3.38 -12.83 -0.88
CA ASP A 196 4.30 -13.16 -1.96
C ASP A 196 4.14 -12.24 -3.19
N ASN A 197 3.13 -11.37 -3.20
CA ASN A 197 2.86 -10.47 -4.32
C ASN A 197 2.23 -9.13 -3.88
N ALA A 198 2.18 -8.16 -4.79
CA ALA A 198 1.77 -6.80 -4.46
C ALA A 198 0.25 -6.65 -4.22
N SER A 199 -0.58 -7.42 -4.92
CA SER A 199 -2.04 -7.43 -4.69
C SER A 199 -2.36 -7.97 -3.30
N GLY A 200 -1.79 -9.13 -2.97
CA GLY A 200 -1.94 -9.76 -1.66
C GLY A 200 -1.42 -8.86 -0.53
N ALA A 201 -0.35 -8.09 -0.76
CA ALA A 201 0.15 -7.14 0.24
C ALA A 201 -0.88 -6.06 0.61
N VAL A 202 -1.67 -5.55 -0.36
CA VAL A 202 -2.74 -4.58 -0.08
C VAL A 202 -3.84 -5.22 0.78
N ARG A 203 -4.22 -6.46 0.45
CA ARG A 203 -5.23 -7.20 1.23
C ARG A 203 -4.78 -7.44 2.66
N VAL A 204 -3.55 -7.93 2.85
CA VAL A 204 -2.96 -8.14 4.19
C VAL A 204 -2.89 -6.83 4.96
N ALA A 205 -2.50 -5.72 4.33
CA ALA A 205 -2.48 -4.42 4.98
C ALA A 205 -3.88 -3.99 5.48
N ARG A 206 -4.95 -4.23 4.70
CA ARG A 206 -6.32 -3.92 5.12
C ARG A 206 -6.76 -4.77 6.31
N GLU A 207 -6.47 -6.07 6.27
CA GLU A 207 -6.75 -7.00 7.38
C GLU A 207 -6.04 -6.55 8.66
N LEU A 208 -4.77 -6.13 8.56
CA LEU A 208 -3.97 -5.67 9.70
C LEU A 208 -4.44 -4.37 10.32
N VAL A 209 -5.02 -3.44 9.54
CA VAL A 209 -5.57 -2.19 10.10
C VAL A 209 -6.96 -2.40 10.72
N ALA A 210 -7.70 -3.40 10.26
CA ALA A 210 -9.03 -3.71 10.78
C ALA A 210 -9.03 -4.49 12.11
N ALA A 211 -7.89 -5.09 12.48
CA ALA A 211 -7.70 -5.97 13.65
C ALA A 211 -7.20 -5.24 14.89
#